data_AF-A0A8T6M8H3-F1
#
_entry.id   AF-A0A8T6M8H3-F1
#
_cell.length_a   1.000
_cell.length_b   1.000
_cell.length_c   1.000
_cell.angle_alpha   90.00
_cell.angle_beta   90.00
_cell.angle_gamma   90.00
#
_symmetry.space_group_name_H-M   'P 1'
#
loop_
_entity.id
_entity.type
_entity.pdbx_description
1 polymer ?
#
loop_
_entity_poly.entity_id
_entity_poly.type
_entity_poly.pdbx_seq_one_letter_code
_entity_poly.pdbx_strand_id
1 'polypeptide(L)'
;MFSKVNKKAISPLIATILLVVVAVAIIGIVLSWGKGFTNTTLSKASSIEVYSESEIGFYLNLQNSINGRTTVSYNPPQNTTYNNLTIVGYGLLGYTTNIVPLEPPITISKSQTANIDHGIILPEFDLVLYLDNNTMITKFNLKQEIKQPSSCPEGFIPVPGNHLYGTMNERGGFCVMKYHAKNDTGSKINSTCITGLEGSDSNLTVKSVPEIAPSVNINYCAAKKSCENSGYILMNNSHWMTIARNIELNELNYVSGNLGEGFIFRGHYNNNPSLIIEANSDDSNNFYLINSPNSDQRRTLYLSNGEIIWDFTGNAWNILEDLVLIKDHADGFYTSDDTEFNSGNDNLFLTDYYKGSNNYYLKFNQLGNTIFNYKDIYLLNSKYNAVNNGIGIYHGNSNRGSVSETITFMMRGGDKQNGQYSGLMELTFPNLSSNGNTVGFRCVK
;
A
#
# COMPACT_ATOMS: atom_id res chain seq x y z
N MET A 1 10.99 74.62 -5.85
CA MET A 1 9.54 74.77 -6.10
C MET A 1 8.86 73.49 -5.62
N PHE A 2 8.44 73.44 -4.35
CA PHE A 2 7.83 72.25 -3.75
C PHE A 2 6.32 72.42 -3.67
N SER A 3 5.59 71.58 -4.43
CA SER A 3 4.13 71.49 -4.41
C SER A 3 3.65 70.93 -3.07
N LYS A 4 2.83 71.71 -2.37
CA LYS A 4 2.23 71.34 -1.08
C LYS A 4 0.96 70.52 -1.36
N VAL A 5 1.04 69.20 -1.22
CA VAL A 5 -0.12 68.32 -1.36
C VAL A 5 -0.99 68.44 -0.11
N ASN A 6 -2.19 69.00 -0.26
CA ASN A 6 -3.20 69.03 0.80
C ASN A 6 -3.80 67.63 0.99
N LYS A 7 -3.41 66.93 2.05
CA LYS A 7 -4.07 65.68 2.48
C LYS A 7 -5.39 66.06 3.15
N LYS A 8 -6.52 65.76 2.50
CA LYS A 8 -7.85 65.86 3.11
C LYS A 8 -7.98 64.75 4.16
N ALA A 9 -8.13 65.13 5.43
CA ALA A 9 -8.44 64.19 6.50
C ALA A 9 -9.84 63.63 6.29
N ILE A 10 -9.96 62.31 6.42
CA ILE A 10 -11.24 61.60 6.38
C ILE A 10 -12.05 62.05 7.60
N SER A 11 -13.31 62.44 7.42
CA SER A 11 -14.13 62.88 8.54
C SER A 11 -14.34 61.72 9.52
N PRO A 12 -14.44 61.98 10.84
CA PRO A 12 -14.67 60.94 11.84
C PRO A 12 -15.88 60.06 11.50
N LEU A 13 -16.92 60.62 10.88
CA LEU A 13 -18.10 59.90 10.43
C LEU A 13 -17.78 58.85 9.34
N ILE A 14 -16.98 59.23 8.34
CA ILE A 14 -16.59 58.34 7.23
C ILE A 14 -15.67 57.22 7.74
N ALA A 15 -14.78 57.52 8.69
CA ALA A 15 -13.92 56.53 9.32
C ALA A 15 -14.73 55.47 10.09
N THR A 16 -15.76 55.89 10.84
CA THR A 16 -16.63 54.95 11.57
C THR A 16 -17.43 54.06 10.63
N ILE A 17 -17.97 54.61 9.55
CA ILE A 17 -18.71 53.84 8.54
C ILE A 17 -17.79 52.79 7.88
N LEU A 18 -16.57 53.19 7.49
CA LEU A 18 -15.58 52.27 6.92
C LEU A 18 -15.23 51.13 7.88
N LEU A 19 -15.05 51.44 9.17
CA LEU A 19 -14.69 50.44 10.18
C LEU A 19 -15.82 49.41 10.38
N VAL A 20 -17.07 49.85 10.41
CA VAL A 20 -18.23 48.96 10.50
C VAL A 20 -18.37 48.07 9.25
N VAL A 21 -18.18 48.62 8.06
CA VAL A 21 -18.25 47.86 6.80
C VAL A 21 -17.17 46.77 6.74
N VAL A 22 -15.94 47.10 7.14
CA VAL A 22 -14.84 46.12 7.19
C VAL A 22 -15.12 45.03 8.23
N ALA A 23 -15.64 45.38 9.42
CA ALA A 23 -15.99 44.40 10.44
C ALA A 23 -17.06 43.41 9.95
N VAL A 24 -18.12 43.91 9.28
CA VAL A 24 -19.18 43.05 8.72
C VAL A 24 -18.64 42.15 7.61
N ALA A 25 -17.75 42.66 6.75
CA ALA A 25 -17.12 41.86 5.70
C ALA A 25 -16.25 40.73 6.27
N ILE A 26 -15.46 41.02 7.32
CA ILE A 26 -14.64 40.00 8.00
C ILE A 26 -15.53 38.95 8.67
N ILE A 27 -16.61 39.34 9.34
CA ILE A 27 -17.58 38.39 9.93
C ILE A 27 -18.19 37.50 8.84
N GLY A 28 -18.54 38.06 7.68
CA GLY A 28 -19.04 37.29 6.53
C GLY A 28 -18.05 36.25 6.03
N ILE A 29 -16.77 36.61 5.90
CA ILE A 29 -15.69 35.71 5.49
C ILE A 29 -15.48 34.60 6.53
N VAL A 30 -15.42 34.95 7.82
CA VAL A 30 -15.25 33.99 8.93
C VAL A 30 -16.42 33.02 9.02
N LEU A 31 -17.66 33.49 8.87
CA LEU A 31 -18.85 32.63 8.84
C LEU A 31 -18.87 31.73 7.59
N SER A 32 -18.39 32.21 6.45
CA SER A 32 -18.30 31.42 5.23
C SER A 32 -17.22 30.34 5.34
N TRP A 33 -16.06 30.65 5.92
CA TRP A 33 -15.00 29.67 6.22
C TRP A 33 -15.45 28.66 7.28
N GLY A 34 -16.13 29.12 8.33
CA GLY A 34 -16.69 28.26 9.37
C GLY A 34 -17.70 27.24 8.82
N LYS A 35 -18.64 27.68 7.96
CA LYS A 35 -19.60 26.79 7.29
C LYS A 35 -18.91 25.83 6.31
N GLY A 36 -17.88 26.29 5.60
CA GLY A 36 -17.08 25.45 4.71
C GLY A 36 -16.38 24.32 5.49
N PHE A 37 -15.76 24.65 6.62
CA PHE A 37 -15.07 23.71 7.50
C PHE A 37 -16.05 22.71 8.15
N THR A 38 -17.18 23.17 8.71
CA THR A 38 -18.17 22.26 9.33
C THR A 38 -18.81 21.33 8.32
N ASN A 39 -19.17 21.80 7.12
CA ASN A 39 -19.86 20.95 6.15
C ASN A 39 -18.91 19.92 5.49
N THR A 40 -17.64 20.27 5.25
CA THR A 40 -16.65 19.32 4.71
C THR A 40 -16.16 18.32 5.75
N THR A 41 -16.16 18.66 7.04
CA THR A 41 -15.83 17.70 8.11
C THR A 41 -17.00 16.77 8.42
N LEU A 42 -18.25 17.27 8.44
CA LEU A 42 -19.43 16.45 8.69
C LEU A 42 -19.76 15.51 7.51
N SER A 43 -19.57 15.95 6.25
CA SER A 43 -19.81 15.10 5.08
C SER A 43 -18.76 14.02 4.88
N LYS A 44 -17.58 14.16 5.52
CA LYS A 44 -16.54 13.12 5.57
C LYS A 44 -16.76 12.10 6.70
N ALA A 45 -17.75 12.32 7.56
CA ALA A 45 -18.09 11.44 8.69
C ALA A 45 -19.18 10.40 8.34
N SER A 46 -19.29 9.98 7.07
CA SER A 46 -20.11 8.83 6.71
C SER A 46 -19.42 7.56 7.23
N SER A 47 -20.02 6.97 8.27
CA SER A 47 -19.71 5.70 8.94
C SER A 47 -18.40 5.59 9.74
N ILE A 48 -18.09 6.57 10.59
CA ILE A 48 -17.27 6.27 11.77
C ILE A 48 -18.21 5.59 12.77
N GLU A 49 -18.07 4.27 12.96
CA GLU A 49 -18.47 3.65 14.22
C GLU A 49 -17.79 4.47 15.33
N VAL A 50 -18.57 5.19 16.14
CA VAL A 50 -18.02 6.06 17.19
C VAL A 50 -17.52 5.16 18.30
N TYR A 51 -16.27 4.71 18.20
CA TYR A 51 -15.59 4.01 19.27
C TYR A 51 -15.40 4.96 20.45
N SER A 52 -15.80 4.52 21.64
CA SER A 52 -15.48 5.22 22.88
C SER A 52 -14.10 4.78 23.38
N GLU A 53 -13.34 5.71 23.97
CA GLU A 53 -12.04 5.38 24.57
C GLU A 53 -12.26 4.46 25.77
N SER A 54 -11.50 3.38 25.85
CA SER A 54 -11.61 2.35 26.87
C SER A 54 -10.78 2.71 28.10
N GLU A 55 -11.40 2.68 29.28
CA GLU A 55 -10.69 2.80 30.57
C GLU A 55 -9.70 1.66 30.80
N ILE A 56 -9.83 0.55 30.06
CA ILE A 56 -8.92 -0.60 30.15
C ILE A 56 -7.55 -0.25 29.56
N GLY A 57 -7.46 0.80 28.74
CA GLY A 57 -6.21 1.29 28.14
C GLY A 57 -5.11 1.61 29.15
N PHE A 58 -5.45 1.99 30.38
CA PHE A 58 -4.49 2.25 31.45
C PHE A 58 -3.74 1.00 31.90
N TYR A 59 -4.33 -0.18 31.72
CA TYR A 59 -3.74 -1.45 32.16
C TYR A 59 -2.90 -2.13 31.08
N LEU A 60 -2.93 -1.61 29.85
CA LEU A 60 -2.11 -2.10 28.74
C LEU A 60 -0.79 -1.32 28.70
N ASN A 61 0.30 -1.96 29.11
CA ASN A 61 1.62 -1.35 29.16
C ASN A 61 2.46 -1.77 27.95
N LEU A 62 3.04 -0.80 27.27
CA LEU A 62 3.93 -1.01 26.14
C LEU A 62 5.31 -1.44 26.65
N GLN A 63 5.88 -2.48 26.07
CA GLN A 63 7.21 -2.99 26.45
C GLN A 63 8.26 -2.54 25.43
N ASN A 64 8.07 -2.91 24.17
CA ASN A 64 8.93 -2.52 23.07
C ASN A 64 8.15 -2.52 21.75
N SER A 65 8.72 -1.92 20.72
CA SER A 65 8.20 -1.98 19.35
C SER A 65 9.36 -2.14 18.37
N ILE A 66 9.25 -3.11 17.45
CA ILE A 66 10.28 -3.43 16.46
C ILE A 66 9.59 -3.83 15.16
N ASN A 67 9.91 -3.16 14.04
CA ASN A 67 9.48 -3.54 12.69
C ASN A 67 7.98 -3.89 12.60
N GLY A 68 7.12 -2.99 13.08
CA GLY A 68 5.67 -3.15 13.02
C GLY A 68 5.06 -4.17 13.98
N ARG A 69 5.83 -4.66 14.96
CA ARG A 69 5.34 -5.42 16.12
C ARG A 69 5.47 -4.56 17.36
N THR A 70 4.41 -4.48 18.14
CA THR A 70 4.45 -3.87 19.48
C THR A 70 4.13 -4.93 20.54
N THR A 71 5.05 -5.17 21.46
CA THR A 71 4.83 -6.07 22.60
C THR A 71 4.19 -5.29 23.74
N VAL A 72 3.10 -5.84 24.27
CA VAL A 72 2.31 -5.25 25.34
C VAL A 72 2.17 -6.22 26.51
N SER A 73 2.03 -5.70 27.72
CA SER A 73 1.63 -6.45 28.91
C SER A 73 0.33 -5.93 29.47
N TYR A 74 -0.56 -6.82 29.89
CA TYR A 74 -1.88 -6.47 30.39
C TYR A 74 -1.99 -6.69 31.90
N ASN A 75 -1.99 -5.61 32.68
CA ASN A 75 -1.86 -5.64 34.14
C ASN A 75 -3.00 -4.91 34.87
N PRO A 76 -4.25 -5.42 34.79
CA PRO A 76 -5.38 -4.83 35.52
C PRO A 76 -5.28 -5.12 37.04
N PRO A 77 -5.91 -4.28 37.89
CA PRO A 77 -5.86 -4.43 39.35
C PRO A 77 -6.37 -5.78 39.84
N GLN A 78 -5.91 -6.17 41.04
CA GLN A 78 -6.43 -7.35 41.73
C GLN A 78 -7.91 -7.13 42.08
N ASN A 79 -8.74 -8.17 41.87
CA ASN A 79 -10.20 -8.16 42.09
C ASN A 79 -11.07 -7.32 41.12
N THR A 80 -10.60 -7.09 39.89
CA THR A 80 -11.44 -6.51 38.82
C THR A 80 -12.10 -7.60 37.97
N THR A 81 -13.14 -7.24 37.21
CA THR A 81 -13.77 -8.12 36.21
C THR A 81 -12.95 -8.23 34.92
N TYR A 82 -11.88 -7.45 34.80
CA TYR A 82 -11.06 -7.29 33.60
C TYR A 82 -10.06 -8.44 33.41
N ASN A 83 -10.57 -9.67 33.28
CA ASN A 83 -9.71 -10.87 33.20
C ASN A 83 -8.99 -11.01 31.85
N ASN A 84 -9.67 -10.69 30.76
CA ASN A 84 -9.16 -10.80 29.40
C ASN A 84 -9.40 -9.48 28.65
N LEU A 85 -8.47 -9.13 27.78
CA LEU A 85 -8.59 -8.06 26.80
C LEU A 85 -8.52 -8.66 25.40
N THR A 86 -9.57 -8.49 24.59
CA THR A 86 -9.58 -8.95 23.20
C THR A 86 -9.42 -7.77 22.27
N ILE A 87 -8.35 -7.77 21.48
CA ILE A 87 -8.06 -6.78 20.45
C ILE A 87 -8.41 -7.40 19.10
N VAL A 88 -9.32 -6.76 18.37
CA VAL A 88 -9.86 -7.25 17.09
C VAL A 88 -9.26 -6.53 15.89
N GLY A 89 -8.63 -5.39 16.11
CA GLY A 89 -8.03 -4.61 15.03
C GLY A 89 -7.13 -3.49 15.51
N TYR A 90 -6.55 -2.78 14.56
CA TYR A 90 -5.66 -1.66 14.81
C TYR A 90 -5.80 -0.56 13.75
N GLY A 91 -5.15 0.57 13.99
CA GLY A 91 -5.03 1.66 13.04
C GLY A 91 -3.92 2.64 13.41
N LEU A 92 -3.45 3.40 12.41
CA LEU A 92 -2.58 4.56 12.60
C LEU A 92 -3.46 5.81 12.78
N LEU A 93 -3.37 6.45 13.95
CA LEU A 93 -4.22 7.60 14.27
C LEU A 93 -4.03 8.72 13.24
N GLY A 94 -5.13 9.30 12.75
CA GLY A 94 -5.12 10.36 11.75
C GLY A 94 -4.87 9.92 10.31
N TYR A 95 -4.54 8.64 10.09
CA TYR A 95 -4.23 8.11 8.75
C TYR A 95 -5.16 6.97 8.34
N THR A 96 -5.33 5.98 9.21
CA THR A 96 -6.20 4.82 8.95
C THR A 96 -7.67 5.23 8.97
N THR A 97 -8.44 4.77 7.99
CA THR A 97 -9.81 5.23 7.73
C THR A 97 -10.88 4.20 8.07
N ASN A 98 -10.52 2.93 8.04
CA ASN A 98 -11.31 1.81 8.52
C ASN A 98 -10.46 0.96 9.46
N ILE A 99 -11.07 0.18 10.34
CA ILE A 99 -10.36 -0.75 11.22
C ILE A 99 -9.56 -1.73 10.36
N VAL A 100 -8.28 -1.87 10.65
CA VAL A 100 -7.46 -2.95 10.08
C VAL A 100 -7.63 -4.17 10.99
N PRO A 101 -8.20 -5.27 10.51
CA PRO A 101 -8.47 -6.43 11.34
C PRO A 101 -7.18 -7.12 11.77
N LEU A 102 -7.19 -7.68 12.99
CA LEU A 102 -6.23 -8.69 13.43
C LEU A 102 -6.83 -10.06 13.11
N GLU A 103 -6.13 -10.83 12.28
CA GLU A 103 -6.61 -12.10 11.76
C GLU A 103 -5.64 -13.22 12.18
N PRO A 104 -5.89 -13.92 13.32
CA PRO A 104 -7.05 -13.81 14.21
C PRO A 104 -6.94 -12.67 15.26
N PRO A 105 -8.05 -12.32 15.94
CA PRO A 105 -8.03 -11.42 17.09
C PRO A 105 -7.09 -11.90 18.19
N ILE A 106 -6.54 -10.95 18.96
CA ILE A 106 -5.58 -11.23 20.04
C ILE A 106 -6.28 -11.11 21.38
N THR A 107 -6.35 -12.20 22.14
CA THR A 107 -6.81 -12.17 23.55
C THR A 107 -5.61 -12.22 24.49
N ILE A 108 -5.52 -11.23 25.37
CA ILE A 108 -4.47 -11.12 26.39
C ILE A 108 -5.11 -11.33 27.76
N SER A 109 -4.73 -12.40 28.45
CA SER A 109 -5.18 -12.61 29.83
C SER A 109 -4.41 -11.75 30.81
N LYS A 110 -4.98 -11.55 32.00
CA LYS A 110 -4.37 -10.81 33.10
C LYS A 110 -2.94 -11.29 33.38
N SER A 111 -2.04 -10.32 33.54
CA SER A 111 -0.61 -10.49 33.78
C SER A 111 0.14 -11.21 32.67
N GLN A 112 -0.41 -11.26 31.45
CA GLN A 112 0.27 -11.81 30.28
C GLN A 112 0.78 -10.73 29.34
N THR A 113 1.71 -11.15 28.49
CA THR A 113 2.25 -10.38 27.39
C THR A 113 1.75 -10.91 26.06
N ALA A 114 1.54 -10.01 25.09
CA ALA A 114 1.24 -10.39 23.72
C ALA A 114 1.98 -9.50 22.73
N ASN A 115 2.14 -10.01 21.51
CA ASN A 115 2.68 -9.26 20.38
C ASN A 115 1.53 -8.82 19.50
N ILE A 116 1.48 -7.53 19.18
CA ILE A 116 0.52 -6.95 18.23
C ILE A 116 1.28 -6.65 16.95
N ASP A 117 1.05 -7.45 15.91
CA ASP A 117 1.68 -7.30 14.60
C ASP A 117 0.80 -6.37 13.74
N HIS A 118 1.09 -5.07 13.79
CA HIS A 118 0.33 -4.02 13.09
C HIS A 118 1.01 -3.58 11.77
N GLY A 119 2.29 -3.90 11.60
CA GLY A 119 3.04 -3.63 10.38
C GLY A 119 3.21 -2.14 10.04
N ILE A 120 3.08 -1.23 10.99
CA ILE A 120 3.37 0.21 10.80
C ILE A 120 4.88 0.38 10.94
N ILE A 121 5.56 0.91 9.90
CA ILE A 121 7.02 1.09 9.86
C ILE A 121 7.33 2.59 9.88
N LEU A 122 7.14 3.22 11.03
CA LEU A 122 7.44 4.63 11.29
C LEU A 122 8.25 4.73 12.59
N PRO A 123 9.31 5.55 12.67
CA PRO A 123 10.16 5.62 13.87
C PRO A 123 9.37 6.04 15.13
N GLU A 124 8.36 6.89 14.95
CA GLU A 124 7.42 7.33 15.98
C GLU A 124 6.00 7.43 15.41
N PHE A 125 4.99 6.94 16.13
CA PHE A 125 3.60 6.92 15.66
C PHE A 125 2.57 6.79 16.80
N ASP A 126 1.32 7.09 16.49
CA ASP A 126 0.18 6.91 17.40
C ASP A 126 -0.65 5.70 16.98
N LEU A 127 -0.74 4.70 17.84
CA LEU A 127 -1.45 3.45 17.58
C LEU A 127 -2.84 3.47 18.19
N VAL A 128 -3.83 3.11 17.40
CA VAL A 128 -5.19 2.80 17.85
C VAL A 128 -5.37 1.30 17.86
N LEU A 129 -5.91 0.76 18.94
CA LEU A 129 -6.29 -0.64 19.10
C LEU A 129 -7.79 -0.73 19.29
N TYR A 130 -8.46 -1.52 18.46
CA TYR A 130 -9.91 -1.71 18.51
C TYR A 130 -10.24 -2.99 19.27
N LEU A 131 -11.21 -2.93 20.17
CA LEU A 131 -11.63 -4.04 21.04
C LEU A 131 -12.95 -4.66 20.55
N ASP A 132 -13.21 -5.89 20.99
CA ASP A 132 -14.43 -6.66 20.64
C ASP A 132 -15.74 -6.08 21.20
N ASN A 133 -15.65 -5.12 22.12
CA ASN A 133 -16.77 -4.46 22.78
C ASN A 133 -17.06 -3.05 22.23
N ASN A 134 -16.61 -2.76 21.00
CA ASN A 134 -16.77 -1.45 20.34
C ASN A 134 -16.13 -0.27 21.10
N THR A 135 -15.07 -0.53 21.87
CA THR A 135 -14.22 0.51 22.47
C THR A 135 -12.81 0.46 21.86
N MET A 136 -12.04 1.53 22.05
CA MET A 136 -10.67 1.61 21.53
C MET A 136 -9.67 2.03 22.61
N ILE A 137 -8.41 1.67 22.41
CA ILE A 137 -7.28 2.11 23.23
C ILE A 137 -6.33 2.88 22.32
N THR A 138 -6.02 4.12 22.68
CA THR A 138 -5.03 4.93 21.97
C THR A 138 -3.70 4.98 22.72
N LYS A 139 -2.61 4.69 22.02
CA LYS A 139 -1.24 4.77 22.53
C LYS A 139 -0.44 5.78 21.71
N PHE A 140 -0.09 6.88 22.35
CA PHE A 140 0.59 8.01 21.71
C PHE A 140 2.12 7.87 21.76
N ASN A 141 2.79 8.47 20.78
CA ASN A 141 4.24 8.64 20.71
C ASN A 141 5.01 7.32 20.89
N LEU A 142 4.52 6.25 20.26
CA LEU A 142 5.19 4.95 20.25
C LEU A 142 6.45 5.05 19.43
N LYS A 143 7.58 4.71 20.06
CA LYS A 143 8.87 4.60 19.38
C LYS A 143 9.15 3.15 19.05
N GLN A 144 9.60 2.90 17.83
CA GLN A 144 10.01 1.57 17.41
C GLN A 144 11.43 1.55 16.86
N GLU A 145 12.11 0.43 17.05
CA GLU A 145 13.34 0.13 16.34
C GLU A 145 13.01 -0.40 14.94
N ILE A 146 13.65 0.16 13.91
CA ILE A 146 13.53 -0.30 12.52
C ILE A 146 14.85 -0.98 12.14
N LYS A 147 14.82 -2.31 12.10
CA LYS A 147 15.93 -3.17 11.67
C LYS A 147 15.83 -3.48 10.18
N GLN A 148 16.98 -3.73 9.57
CA GLN A 148 17.13 -4.08 8.16
C GLN A 148 18.50 -4.73 7.93
N PRO A 149 18.72 -5.39 6.78
CA PRO A 149 20.03 -5.90 6.43
C PRO A 149 21.09 -4.79 6.38
N SER A 150 22.27 -5.06 6.95
CA SER A 150 23.40 -4.12 6.97
C SER A 150 24.13 -4.02 5.63
N SER A 151 23.96 -5.02 4.75
CA SER A 151 24.55 -5.05 3.42
C SER A 151 23.70 -5.90 2.48
N CYS A 152 23.63 -5.51 1.22
CA CYS A 152 22.97 -6.26 0.17
C CYS A 152 23.92 -6.56 -0.99
N PRO A 153 23.64 -7.61 -1.80
CA PRO A 153 24.38 -7.84 -3.04
C PRO A 153 24.34 -6.63 -3.97
N GLU A 154 25.28 -6.57 -4.91
CA GLU A 154 25.25 -5.54 -5.96
C GLU A 154 23.91 -5.54 -6.70
N GLY A 155 23.33 -4.35 -6.88
CA GLY A 155 22.02 -4.19 -7.52
C GLY A 155 20.82 -4.42 -6.59
N PHE A 156 21.04 -4.76 -5.32
CA PHE A 156 19.98 -4.94 -4.34
C PHE A 156 20.01 -3.84 -3.27
N ILE A 157 18.83 -3.49 -2.75
CA ILE A 157 18.65 -2.55 -1.63
C ILE A 157 18.10 -3.27 -0.39
N PRO A 158 18.46 -2.83 0.82
CA PRO A 158 17.88 -3.37 2.04
C PRO A 158 16.43 -2.90 2.20
N VAL A 159 15.56 -3.83 2.58
CA VAL A 159 14.17 -3.56 2.97
C VAL A 159 14.03 -3.90 4.45
N PRO A 160 13.61 -2.96 5.31
CA PRO A 160 13.22 -3.27 6.67
C PRO A 160 12.14 -4.35 6.69
N GLY A 161 12.37 -5.42 7.44
CA GLY A 161 11.40 -6.50 7.60
C GLY A 161 10.13 -6.01 8.28
N ASN A 162 9.08 -6.84 8.25
CA ASN A 162 7.81 -6.51 8.88
C ASN A 162 7.19 -7.77 9.48
N HIS A 163 6.91 -7.73 10.78
CA HIS A 163 6.38 -8.89 11.50
C HIS A 163 5.00 -9.33 10.98
N LEU A 164 4.14 -8.40 10.55
CA LEU A 164 2.80 -8.71 10.01
C LEU A 164 2.88 -9.59 8.76
N TYR A 165 3.89 -9.34 7.92
CA TYR A 165 4.12 -10.06 6.66
C TYR A 165 5.08 -11.24 6.79
N GLY A 166 5.65 -11.47 7.99
CA GLY A 166 6.60 -12.55 8.21
C GLY A 166 7.94 -12.36 7.50
N THR A 167 8.31 -11.11 7.17
CA THR A 167 9.57 -10.78 6.47
C THR A 167 10.68 -10.32 7.42
N MET A 168 10.43 -10.38 8.73
CA MET A 168 11.43 -10.16 9.76
C MET A 168 12.24 -11.44 10.00
N ASN A 169 13.57 -11.33 9.96
CA ASN A 169 14.51 -12.41 10.22
C ASN A 169 15.70 -11.90 11.07
N GLU A 170 16.73 -12.72 11.27
CA GLU A 170 17.91 -12.36 12.06
C GLU A 170 18.71 -11.16 11.50
N ARG A 171 18.54 -10.85 10.21
CA ARG A 171 19.13 -9.67 9.55
C ARG A 171 18.22 -8.46 9.61
N GLY A 172 17.04 -8.57 10.22
CA GLY A 172 16.08 -7.47 10.34
C GLY A 172 15.21 -7.24 9.10
N GLY A 173 15.32 -8.06 8.05
CA GLY A 173 14.62 -7.86 6.79
C GLY A 173 15.28 -8.60 5.64
N PHE A 174 15.07 -8.15 4.41
CA PHE A 174 15.55 -8.82 3.21
C PHE A 174 16.16 -7.84 2.22
N CYS A 175 16.92 -8.35 1.25
CA CYS A 175 17.44 -7.55 0.16
C CYS A 175 16.60 -7.78 -1.10
N VAL A 176 16.22 -6.72 -1.79
CA VAL A 176 15.45 -6.81 -3.04
C VAL A 176 16.19 -6.15 -4.19
N MET A 177 16.08 -6.69 -5.40
CA MET A 177 16.58 -6.02 -6.60
C MET A 177 16.04 -4.58 -6.72
N LYS A 178 16.94 -3.59 -6.85
CA LYS A 178 16.62 -2.16 -6.98
C LYS A 178 15.88 -1.85 -8.28
N TYR A 179 16.32 -2.48 -9.36
CA TYR A 179 15.72 -2.44 -10.69
C TYR A 179 15.13 -3.80 -11.04
N HIS A 180 14.19 -3.89 -11.98
CA HIS A 180 13.73 -5.18 -12.50
C HIS A 180 14.90 -6.04 -12.99
N ALA A 181 14.72 -7.36 -12.86
CA ALA A 181 15.68 -8.35 -13.28
C ALA A 181 16.03 -8.23 -14.77
N LYS A 182 17.31 -8.43 -15.06
CA LYS A 182 17.88 -8.43 -16.41
C LYS A 182 18.68 -9.69 -16.60
N ASN A 183 18.51 -10.31 -17.75
CA ASN A 183 19.29 -11.46 -18.15
C ASN A 183 20.56 -11.05 -18.92
N ASP A 184 21.63 -11.83 -18.75
CA ASP A 184 22.91 -11.53 -19.40
C ASP A 184 22.89 -11.71 -20.92
N THR A 185 21.88 -12.39 -21.46
CA THR A 185 21.78 -12.75 -22.89
C THR A 185 20.74 -11.95 -23.68
N GLY A 186 19.94 -11.07 -23.05
CA GLY A 186 18.87 -10.30 -23.70
C GLY A 186 17.78 -11.14 -24.39
N SER A 187 17.77 -12.45 -24.17
CA SER A 187 17.01 -13.41 -25.00
C SER A 187 15.64 -13.72 -24.40
N LYS A 188 14.65 -13.91 -25.27
CA LYS A 188 13.31 -14.40 -24.93
C LYS A 188 13.43 -15.80 -24.31
N ILE A 189 12.91 -16.01 -23.12
CA ILE A 189 12.97 -17.30 -22.44
C ILE A 189 11.61 -17.97 -22.59
N ASN A 190 11.53 -18.94 -23.49
CA ASN A 190 10.37 -19.82 -23.58
C ASN A 190 10.63 -21.03 -22.70
N SER A 191 9.85 -21.21 -21.64
CA SER A 191 9.85 -22.44 -20.85
C SER A 191 8.43 -23.00 -20.74
N THR A 192 8.28 -24.31 -20.80
CA THR A 192 7.00 -24.96 -20.52
C THR A 192 6.77 -25.00 -19.02
N CYS A 193 5.72 -24.32 -18.53
CA CYS A 193 5.24 -24.48 -17.17
C CYS A 193 4.31 -25.69 -17.09
N ILE A 194 4.71 -26.74 -16.38
CA ILE A 194 3.87 -27.89 -16.08
C ILE A 194 3.82 -28.08 -14.56
N THR A 195 2.64 -28.41 -14.03
CA THR A 195 2.40 -28.74 -12.63
C THR A 195 3.37 -29.85 -12.19
N GLY A 196 4.30 -29.54 -11.27
CA GLY A 196 5.30 -30.49 -10.79
C GLY A 196 6.78 -30.16 -11.04
N LEU A 197 7.10 -28.93 -11.49
CA LEU A 197 8.46 -28.44 -11.77
C LEU A 197 9.20 -29.14 -12.93
N GLU A 198 10.09 -28.36 -13.54
CA GLU A 198 11.06 -28.72 -14.59
C GLU A 198 10.53 -28.88 -16.02
N GLY A 199 10.56 -27.74 -16.72
CA GLY A 199 10.56 -27.63 -18.18
C GLY A 199 11.37 -26.42 -18.65
N SER A 200 12.45 -26.07 -17.94
CA SER A 200 13.33 -24.99 -18.35
C SER A 200 14.78 -25.45 -18.37
N ASP A 201 15.30 -25.61 -19.58
CA ASP A 201 16.72 -25.81 -19.91
C ASP A 201 17.53 -24.50 -19.77
N SER A 202 17.04 -23.51 -19.01
CA SER A 202 17.67 -22.19 -18.93
C SER A 202 18.59 -22.10 -17.71
N ASN A 203 19.90 -22.24 -17.93
CA ASN A 203 20.97 -21.82 -17.01
C ASN A 203 21.06 -20.28 -16.92
N LEU A 204 19.91 -19.61 -16.94
CA LEU A 204 19.86 -18.17 -17.02
C LEU A 204 20.11 -17.55 -15.65
N THR A 205 21.14 -16.71 -15.57
CA THR A 205 21.42 -15.85 -14.43
C THR A 205 20.83 -14.47 -14.67
N VAL A 206 20.53 -13.78 -13.56
CA VAL A 206 19.99 -12.43 -13.59
C VAL A 206 20.77 -11.47 -12.71
N LYS A 207 20.77 -10.21 -13.14
CA LYS A 207 21.33 -9.08 -12.41
C LYS A 207 20.32 -7.94 -12.32
N SER A 208 20.56 -7.03 -11.39
CA SER A 208 19.80 -5.79 -11.24
C SER A 208 20.74 -4.60 -11.45
N VAL A 209 20.71 -4.02 -12.64
CA VAL A 209 21.56 -2.88 -13.02
C VAL A 209 20.70 -1.78 -13.64
N PRO A 210 21.12 -0.50 -13.58
CA PRO A 210 20.46 0.56 -14.33
C PRO A 210 20.73 0.42 -15.85
N GLU A 211 20.11 1.28 -16.67
CA GLU A 211 20.46 1.54 -18.09
C GLU A 211 20.32 0.38 -19.09
N ILE A 212 19.74 -0.74 -18.66
CA ILE A 212 19.26 -1.80 -19.54
C ILE A 212 17.75 -1.94 -19.31
N ALA A 213 16.98 -2.17 -20.37
CA ALA A 213 15.54 -2.40 -20.23
C ALA A 213 15.29 -3.71 -19.45
N PRO A 214 14.26 -3.75 -18.59
CA PRO A 214 13.84 -4.99 -17.92
C PRO A 214 13.71 -6.19 -18.86
N SER A 215 14.10 -7.39 -18.38
CA SER A 215 13.78 -8.63 -19.09
C SER A 215 12.29 -8.91 -18.97
N VAL A 216 11.58 -8.72 -20.08
CA VAL A 216 10.14 -8.98 -20.23
C VAL A 216 9.89 -10.18 -21.14
N ASN A 217 8.61 -10.55 -21.33
CA ASN A 217 8.23 -11.75 -22.08
C ASN A 217 8.78 -13.04 -21.44
N ILE A 218 8.62 -13.12 -20.12
CA ILE A 218 8.97 -14.26 -19.29
C ILE A 218 7.69 -14.82 -18.65
N ASN A 219 7.65 -16.14 -18.42
CA ASN A 219 6.59 -16.78 -17.65
C ASN A 219 7.05 -17.09 -16.22
N TYR A 220 6.12 -17.56 -15.40
CA TYR A 220 6.34 -17.88 -13.99
C TYR A 220 7.55 -18.78 -13.74
N CYS A 221 7.64 -19.92 -14.45
CA CYS A 221 8.68 -20.92 -14.20
C CYS A 221 10.07 -20.42 -14.59
N ALA A 222 10.19 -19.69 -15.70
CA ALA A 222 11.44 -19.06 -16.10
C ALA A 222 11.87 -17.98 -15.09
N ALA A 223 10.95 -17.15 -14.60
CA ALA A 223 11.27 -16.13 -13.60
C ALA A 223 11.77 -16.76 -12.30
N LYS A 224 11.07 -17.79 -11.79
CA LYS A 224 11.47 -18.54 -10.60
C LYS A 224 12.86 -19.15 -10.76
N LYS A 225 13.08 -19.91 -11.84
CA LYS A 225 14.35 -20.59 -12.08
C LYS A 225 15.52 -19.61 -12.26
N SER A 226 15.27 -18.46 -12.88
CA SER A 226 16.29 -17.41 -13.07
C SER A 226 16.79 -16.85 -11.73
N CYS A 227 15.88 -16.63 -10.78
CA CYS A 227 16.28 -16.21 -9.43
C CYS A 227 17.07 -17.32 -8.72
N GLU A 228 16.60 -18.57 -8.75
CA GLU A 228 17.25 -19.71 -8.11
C GLU A 228 18.67 -19.94 -8.64
N ASN A 229 18.85 -19.92 -9.97
CA ASN A 229 20.16 -20.05 -10.61
C ASN A 229 21.13 -18.94 -10.22
N SER A 230 20.61 -17.79 -9.79
CA SER A 230 21.39 -16.63 -9.33
C SER A 230 21.60 -16.63 -7.81
N GLY A 231 21.14 -17.67 -7.10
CA GLY A 231 21.26 -17.78 -5.65
C GLY A 231 20.23 -16.96 -4.86
N TYR A 232 19.08 -16.65 -5.49
CA TYR A 232 18.00 -15.83 -4.93
C TYR A 232 16.65 -16.55 -5.04
N ILE A 233 15.62 -15.99 -4.43
CA ILE A 233 14.24 -16.44 -4.60
C ILE A 233 13.45 -15.43 -5.43
N LEU A 234 12.39 -15.89 -6.09
CA LEU A 234 11.42 -14.98 -6.71
C LEU A 234 10.67 -14.23 -5.61
N MET A 235 10.41 -12.94 -5.80
CA MET A 235 9.61 -12.17 -4.85
C MET A 235 8.24 -12.82 -4.66
N ASN A 236 7.74 -12.86 -3.42
CA ASN A 236 6.40 -13.34 -3.10
C ASN A 236 5.52 -12.18 -2.59
N ASN A 237 4.26 -12.46 -2.30
CA ASN A 237 3.28 -11.46 -1.90
C ASN A 237 3.63 -10.83 -0.55
N SER A 238 4.18 -11.59 0.40
CA SER A 238 4.66 -11.05 1.67
C SER A 238 5.81 -10.05 1.49
N HIS A 239 6.75 -10.32 0.58
CA HIS A 239 7.81 -9.38 0.22
C HIS A 239 7.22 -8.12 -0.43
N TRP A 240 6.31 -8.28 -1.40
CA TRP A 240 5.64 -7.16 -2.05
C TRP A 240 4.90 -6.28 -1.03
N MET A 241 4.06 -6.88 -0.20
CA MET A 241 3.24 -6.15 0.77
C MET A 241 4.10 -5.50 1.87
N THR A 242 5.26 -6.06 2.21
CA THR A 242 6.24 -5.39 3.07
C THR A 242 6.75 -4.09 2.45
N ILE A 243 7.16 -4.15 1.18
CA ILE A 243 7.64 -2.97 0.44
C ILE A 243 6.50 -1.98 0.25
N ALA A 244 5.30 -2.45 -0.11
CA ALA A 244 4.14 -1.61 -0.32
C ALA A 244 3.72 -0.85 0.94
N ARG A 245 3.65 -1.54 2.09
CA ARG A 245 3.39 -0.90 3.38
C ARG A 245 4.44 0.13 3.75
N ASN A 246 5.69 -0.12 3.39
CA ASN A 246 6.78 0.81 3.64
C ASN A 246 6.66 2.07 2.76
N ILE A 247 6.37 1.89 1.47
CA ILE A 247 6.13 2.98 0.50
C ILE A 247 4.92 3.82 0.91
N GLU A 248 3.82 3.16 1.32
CA GLU A 248 2.60 3.80 1.80
C GLU A 248 2.87 4.77 2.95
N LEU A 249 3.77 4.41 3.87
CA LEU A 249 4.06 5.21 5.06
C LEU A 249 5.15 6.26 4.84
N ASN A 250 5.53 6.54 3.59
CA ASN A 250 6.52 7.55 3.26
C ASN A 250 5.89 8.68 2.43
N GLU A 251 5.79 9.87 3.02
CA GLU A 251 5.17 11.05 2.40
C GLU A 251 5.84 11.49 1.09
N LEU A 252 7.14 11.19 0.89
CA LEU A 252 7.86 11.48 -0.35
C LEU A 252 7.30 10.72 -1.56
N ASN A 253 6.49 9.68 -1.33
CA ASN A 253 5.82 8.91 -2.37
C ASN A 253 4.48 9.50 -2.80
N TYR A 254 3.96 10.50 -2.10
CA TYR A 254 2.71 11.17 -2.43
C TYR A 254 2.97 12.42 -3.26
N VAL A 255 2.12 12.64 -4.28
CA VAL A 255 2.21 13.84 -5.12
C VAL A 255 2.02 15.14 -4.36
N SER A 256 1.24 15.10 -3.28
CA SER A 256 1.00 16.24 -2.39
C SER A 256 2.20 16.56 -1.51
N GLY A 257 3.12 15.61 -1.32
CA GLY A 257 4.14 15.64 -0.28
C GLY A 257 3.61 15.37 1.13
N ASN A 258 2.31 15.09 1.29
CA ASN A 258 1.67 14.78 2.57
C ASN A 258 1.20 13.32 2.58
N LEU A 259 1.44 12.65 3.69
CA LEU A 259 1.01 11.27 3.91
C LEU A 259 -0.52 11.12 3.72
N GLY A 260 -0.94 10.25 2.81
CA GLY A 260 -2.35 9.91 2.60
C GLY A 260 -3.16 10.92 1.78
N GLU A 261 -2.54 12.00 1.30
CA GLU A 261 -3.21 13.00 0.46
C GLU A 261 -2.79 12.88 -1.02
N GLY A 262 -3.77 12.90 -1.92
CA GLY A 262 -3.51 12.67 -3.35
C GLY A 262 -3.26 11.19 -3.67
N PHE A 263 -2.40 10.92 -4.64
CA PHE A 263 -2.03 9.58 -5.06
C PHE A 263 -0.55 9.30 -4.76
N ILE A 264 -0.24 8.01 -4.62
CA ILE A 264 1.13 7.52 -4.65
C ILE A 264 1.59 7.52 -6.10
N PHE A 265 2.82 7.98 -6.36
CA PHE A 265 3.35 7.98 -7.72
C PHE A 265 3.33 6.58 -8.34
N ARG A 266 2.88 6.54 -9.59
CA ARG A 266 2.84 5.33 -10.41
C ARG A 266 4.07 5.30 -11.30
N GLY A 267 4.57 4.12 -11.64
CA GLY A 267 5.67 4.01 -12.59
C GLY A 267 5.30 4.51 -14.01
N HIS A 268 6.07 4.10 -15.00
CA HIS A 268 5.69 4.30 -16.40
C HIS A 268 4.42 3.48 -16.72
N TYR A 269 3.32 4.10 -17.16
CA TYR A 269 2.02 3.40 -17.25
C TYR A 269 1.10 3.82 -18.43
N ASN A 270 1.41 4.92 -19.12
CA ASN A 270 0.51 5.59 -20.08
C ASN A 270 0.89 5.39 -21.56
N ASN A 271 1.76 4.42 -21.83
CA ASN A 271 2.25 4.02 -23.14
C ASN A 271 3.02 5.14 -23.87
N ASN A 272 3.63 6.06 -23.12
CA ASN A 272 4.43 7.15 -23.63
C ASN A 272 5.75 7.28 -22.85
N PRO A 273 6.86 6.70 -23.35
CA PRO A 273 7.00 6.04 -24.66
C PRO A 273 6.31 4.67 -24.73
N SER A 274 6.06 4.15 -25.93
CA SER A 274 5.38 2.86 -26.12
C SER A 274 6.27 1.63 -25.87
N LEU A 275 7.42 1.81 -25.24
CA LEU A 275 8.44 0.79 -24.99
C LEU A 275 8.60 0.54 -23.49
N ILE A 276 9.04 -0.68 -23.15
CA ILE A 276 9.63 -0.94 -21.85
C ILE A 276 10.97 -0.20 -21.81
N ILE A 277 11.16 0.64 -20.81
CA ILE A 277 12.29 1.57 -20.74
C ILE A 277 13.26 1.20 -19.62
N GLU A 278 14.53 1.46 -19.84
CA GLU A 278 15.59 1.29 -18.87
C GLU A 278 15.52 2.33 -17.75
N ALA A 279 15.98 1.96 -16.55
CA ALA A 279 16.12 2.89 -15.43
C ALA A 279 17.41 3.74 -15.55
N ASN A 280 17.57 4.73 -14.68
CA ASN A 280 18.76 5.56 -14.63
C ASN A 280 19.68 5.16 -13.46
N SER A 281 20.99 5.37 -13.63
CA SER A 281 21.99 5.16 -12.56
C SER A 281 21.96 6.27 -11.50
N ASP A 282 21.50 7.47 -11.86
CA ASP A 282 21.25 8.59 -10.97
C ASP A 282 19.78 8.63 -10.54
N ASP A 283 19.52 8.34 -9.26
CA ASP A 283 18.18 8.28 -8.67
C ASP A 283 17.44 9.63 -8.67
N SER A 284 18.15 10.74 -8.85
CA SER A 284 17.52 12.07 -8.98
C SER A 284 16.77 12.22 -10.31
N ASN A 285 17.11 11.42 -11.32
CA ASN A 285 16.42 11.36 -12.62
C ASN A 285 15.15 10.51 -12.55
N ASN A 286 14.31 10.73 -11.55
CA ASN A 286 13.12 9.94 -11.25
C ASN A 286 12.00 9.97 -12.31
N PHE A 287 12.10 10.85 -13.31
CA PHE A 287 11.25 10.88 -14.52
C PHE A 287 11.99 10.43 -15.79
N TYR A 288 13.12 9.73 -15.67
CA TYR A 288 13.95 9.34 -16.81
C TYR A 288 13.14 8.61 -17.90
N LEU A 289 13.24 9.11 -19.13
CA LEU A 289 12.56 8.61 -20.34
C LEU A 289 11.02 8.62 -20.32
N ILE A 290 10.38 9.28 -19.35
CA ILE A 290 8.94 9.54 -19.37
C ILE A 290 8.66 11.01 -19.67
N ASN A 291 7.76 11.28 -20.60
CA ASN A 291 7.49 12.62 -21.12
C ASN A 291 6.45 13.39 -20.28
N SER A 292 6.54 13.37 -18.95
CA SER A 292 5.62 14.16 -18.12
C SER A 292 6.10 14.32 -16.67
N PRO A 293 6.80 15.42 -16.35
CA PRO A 293 7.15 15.76 -14.96
C PRO A 293 5.96 16.28 -14.12
N ASN A 294 4.79 16.50 -14.73
CA ASN A 294 3.56 16.98 -14.08
C ASN A 294 2.46 15.91 -14.03
N SER A 295 2.79 14.64 -14.30
CA SER A 295 1.85 13.53 -14.14
C SER A 295 2.06 12.84 -12.80
N ASP A 296 1.06 12.07 -12.44
CA ASP A 296 1.10 10.95 -11.51
C ASP A 296 2.12 9.85 -11.82
N GLN A 297 3.04 10.08 -12.77
CA GLN A 297 4.12 9.17 -13.10
C GLN A 297 5.41 9.60 -12.43
N ARG A 298 5.98 8.75 -11.59
CA ARG A 298 7.38 8.84 -11.16
C ARG A 298 7.93 7.43 -11.06
N ARG A 299 9.11 7.21 -11.62
CA ARG A 299 9.69 5.87 -11.72
C ARG A 299 10.41 5.43 -10.45
N THR A 300 10.56 6.30 -9.46
CA THR A 300 11.18 5.98 -8.17
C THR A 300 10.22 6.12 -7.01
N LEU A 301 10.34 5.19 -6.06
CA LEU A 301 9.67 5.22 -4.76
C LEU A 301 10.70 5.07 -3.65
N TYR A 302 10.44 5.74 -2.53
CA TYR A 302 11.33 5.82 -1.38
C TYR A 302 10.88 4.84 -0.29
N LEU A 303 11.84 4.19 0.34
CA LEU A 303 11.63 3.39 1.55
C LEU A 303 11.97 4.22 2.80
N SER A 304 11.50 3.76 3.96
CA SER A 304 11.66 4.42 5.26
C SER A 304 13.12 4.55 5.72
N ASN A 305 14.03 3.80 5.08
CA ASN A 305 15.47 3.85 5.33
C ASN A 305 16.23 4.77 4.35
N GLY A 306 15.51 5.47 3.47
CA GLY A 306 16.08 6.36 2.46
C GLY A 306 16.48 5.67 1.15
N GLU A 307 16.37 4.34 1.07
CA GLU A 307 16.62 3.61 -0.17
C GLU A 307 15.56 3.90 -1.23
N ILE A 308 15.95 3.76 -2.49
CA ILE A 308 15.11 4.05 -3.65
C ILE A 308 14.91 2.78 -4.47
N ILE A 309 13.66 2.46 -4.76
CA ILE A 309 13.28 1.38 -5.67
C ILE A 309 12.72 1.96 -6.97
N TRP A 310 13.24 1.48 -8.10
CA TRP A 310 12.80 1.90 -9.42
C TRP A 310 11.68 1.02 -9.94
N ASP A 311 10.74 1.55 -10.71
CA ASP A 311 9.71 0.82 -11.46
C ASP A 311 8.99 -0.26 -10.63
N PHE A 312 8.69 0.01 -9.36
CA PHE A 312 8.01 -0.99 -8.52
C PHE A 312 6.56 -1.19 -8.95
N THR A 313 5.86 -0.11 -9.30
CA THR A 313 4.41 -0.07 -9.59
C THR A 313 4.08 0.18 -11.06
N GLY A 314 5.04 0.01 -11.97
CA GLY A 314 4.83 0.28 -13.39
C GLY A 314 6.06 -0.05 -14.22
N ASN A 315 6.04 0.36 -15.49
CA ASN A 315 6.95 -0.02 -16.56
C ASN A 315 6.74 -1.48 -17.00
N ALA A 316 6.91 -2.44 -16.10
CA ALA A 316 6.69 -3.86 -16.34
C ALA A 316 5.98 -4.52 -15.15
N TRP A 317 5.11 -5.49 -15.44
CA TRP A 317 4.50 -6.33 -14.41
C TRP A 317 5.58 -7.07 -13.61
N ASN A 318 5.28 -7.37 -12.34
CA ASN A 318 6.11 -8.22 -11.50
C ASN A 318 5.40 -9.54 -11.25
N ILE A 319 5.94 -10.62 -11.79
CA ILE A 319 5.58 -11.99 -11.39
C ILE A 319 5.97 -12.19 -9.93
N LEU A 320 5.05 -12.74 -9.14
CA LEU A 320 5.31 -13.21 -7.78
C LEU A 320 5.36 -14.74 -7.72
N GLU A 321 6.02 -15.28 -6.68
CA GLU A 321 6.14 -16.71 -6.45
C GLU A 321 4.82 -17.41 -6.12
N ASP A 322 3.85 -16.67 -5.59
CA ASP A 322 2.60 -17.19 -5.05
C ASP A 322 1.70 -17.80 -6.14
N LEU A 323 1.24 -19.01 -5.87
CA LEU A 323 0.26 -19.74 -6.67
C LEU A 323 -1.08 -19.77 -5.96
N VAL A 324 -2.15 -19.49 -6.69
CA VAL A 324 -3.50 -19.36 -6.13
C VAL A 324 -4.49 -20.07 -7.04
N LEU A 325 -5.40 -20.85 -6.45
CA LEU A 325 -6.48 -21.47 -7.22
C LEU A 325 -7.55 -20.42 -7.51
N ILE A 326 -8.20 -20.53 -8.67
CA ILE A 326 -9.30 -19.62 -9.03
C ILE A 326 -10.38 -19.58 -7.93
N LYS A 327 -10.72 -20.73 -7.35
CA LYS A 327 -11.71 -20.81 -6.26
C LYS A 327 -11.32 -20.10 -4.96
N ASP A 328 -10.03 -19.74 -4.82
CA ASP A 328 -9.46 -19.12 -3.63
C ASP A 328 -9.24 -17.60 -3.83
N HIS A 329 -9.64 -17.04 -4.97
CA HIS A 329 -9.65 -15.59 -5.20
C HIS A 329 -10.65 -14.88 -4.29
N ALA A 330 -10.35 -13.66 -3.87
CA ALA A 330 -11.27 -12.81 -3.11
C ALA A 330 -12.52 -12.44 -3.91
N ASP A 331 -13.66 -12.36 -3.21
CA ASP A 331 -14.97 -12.05 -3.78
C ASP A 331 -15.21 -10.54 -3.91
N GLY A 332 -15.78 -10.15 -5.05
CA GLY A 332 -16.21 -8.77 -5.33
C GLY A 332 -17.64 -8.51 -4.87
N PHE A 333 -17.97 -7.24 -4.66
CA PHE A 333 -19.32 -6.80 -4.28
C PHE A 333 -19.78 -5.67 -5.20
N TYR A 334 -21.08 -5.67 -5.53
CA TYR A 334 -21.69 -4.58 -6.28
C TYR A 334 -21.67 -3.28 -5.47
N THR A 335 -21.18 -2.21 -6.09
CA THR A 335 -21.16 -0.86 -5.49
C THR A 335 -22.57 -0.31 -5.23
N SER A 336 -23.59 -0.75 -5.98
CA SER A 336 -24.95 -0.23 -5.89
C SER A 336 -25.69 -0.62 -4.62
N ASP A 337 -25.50 -1.85 -4.14
CA ASP A 337 -26.34 -2.45 -3.10
C ASP A 337 -25.57 -3.36 -2.14
N ASP A 338 -24.24 -3.43 -2.26
CA ASP A 338 -23.35 -4.25 -1.45
C ASP A 338 -23.66 -5.76 -1.52
N THR A 339 -24.43 -6.19 -2.52
CA THR A 339 -24.62 -7.61 -2.79
C THR A 339 -23.34 -8.20 -3.37
N GLU A 340 -23.08 -9.46 -3.05
CA GLU A 340 -21.92 -10.19 -3.56
C GLU A 340 -22.04 -10.38 -5.08
N PHE A 341 -20.93 -10.19 -5.78
CA PHE A 341 -20.86 -10.43 -7.21
C PHE A 341 -20.90 -11.93 -7.49
N ASN A 342 -21.83 -12.36 -8.34
CA ASN A 342 -21.92 -13.73 -8.80
C ASN A 342 -22.15 -13.73 -10.31
N SER A 343 -21.08 -13.99 -11.08
CA SER A 343 -21.14 -14.09 -12.55
C SER A 343 -21.65 -15.43 -13.06
N GLY A 344 -21.80 -16.45 -12.20
CA GLY A 344 -22.13 -17.83 -12.58
C GLY A 344 -21.04 -18.55 -13.40
N ASN A 345 -20.06 -17.82 -13.94
CA ASN A 345 -18.88 -18.30 -14.67
C ASN A 345 -17.62 -17.69 -14.04
N ASP A 346 -16.49 -18.41 -14.06
CA ASP A 346 -15.17 -17.95 -13.59
C ASP A 346 -14.56 -16.88 -14.51
N ASN A 347 -15.25 -15.75 -14.68
CA ASN A 347 -14.81 -14.64 -15.52
C ASN A 347 -13.99 -13.64 -14.71
N LEU A 348 -12.93 -13.12 -15.34
CA LEU A 348 -12.10 -12.05 -14.78
C LEU A 348 -12.92 -10.78 -14.66
N PHE A 349 -12.97 -10.19 -13.47
CA PHE A 349 -13.61 -8.90 -13.25
C PHE A 349 -12.67 -7.92 -12.56
N LEU A 350 -12.92 -6.64 -12.80
CA LEU A 350 -12.16 -5.52 -12.27
C LEU A 350 -12.85 -4.99 -11.02
N THR A 351 -12.11 -4.95 -9.91
CA THR A 351 -12.67 -4.64 -8.59
C THR A 351 -11.83 -3.57 -7.91
N ASP A 352 -12.47 -2.48 -7.50
CA ASP A 352 -11.77 -1.47 -6.70
C ASP A 352 -11.52 -1.95 -5.27
N TYR A 353 -10.49 -1.39 -4.65
CA TYR A 353 -10.22 -1.53 -3.22
C TYR A 353 -11.13 -0.66 -2.33
N TYR A 354 -11.92 0.23 -2.94
CA TYR A 354 -12.85 1.12 -2.24
C TYR A 354 -14.14 1.31 -3.05
N LYS A 355 -15.26 1.46 -2.32
CA LYS A 355 -16.58 1.61 -2.91
C LYS A 355 -16.71 2.94 -3.68
N GLY A 356 -17.25 2.88 -4.91
CA GLY A 356 -17.77 4.08 -5.60
C GLY A 356 -17.12 4.45 -6.93
N SER A 357 -15.97 3.88 -7.32
CA SER A 357 -15.30 4.21 -8.60
C SER A 357 -15.57 3.23 -9.74
N ASN A 358 -15.88 1.97 -9.43
CA ASN A 358 -16.29 0.95 -10.39
C ASN A 358 -17.60 0.28 -9.95
N ASN A 359 -18.15 -0.56 -10.83
CA ASN A 359 -19.34 -1.36 -10.53
C ASN A 359 -19.12 -2.35 -9.38
N TYR A 360 -17.86 -2.75 -9.15
CA TYR A 360 -17.47 -3.74 -8.16
C TYR A 360 -16.37 -3.20 -7.25
N TYR A 361 -16.41 -3.59 -5.98
CA TYR A 361 -15.39 -3.29 -5.00
C TYR A 361 -15.17 -4.46 -4.05
N LEU A 362 -13.98 -4.55 -3.44
CA LEU A 362 -13.68 -5.49 -2.37
C LEU A 362 -14.11 -4.89 -1.03
N LYS A 363 -14.76 -5.69 -0.19
CA LYS A 363 -15.06 -5.30 1.18
C LYS A 363 -13.94 -5.72 2.10
N PHE A 364 -13.34 -4.76 2.80
CA PHE A 364 -12.19 -5.02 3.65
C PHE A 364 -12.48 -5.99 4.82
N ASN A 365 -13.73 -6.09 5.25
CA ASN A 365 -14.20 -6.95 6.34
C ASN A 365 -14.93 -8.21 5.86
N GLN A 366 -15.00 -8.43 4.54
CA GLN A 366 -15.67 -9.59 3.96
C GLN A 366 -15.05 -9.88 2.59
N LEU A 367 -14.01 -10.72 2.56
CA LEU A 367 -13.34 -11.12 1.31
C LEU A 367 -13.94 -12.37 0.66
N GLY A 368 -15.00 -12.92 1.24
CA GLY A 368 -15.67 -14.11 0.73
C GLY A 368 -14.89 -15.39 0.99
N ASN A 369 -15.06 -16.40 0.13
CA ASN A 369 -14.39 -17.69 0.29
C ASN A 369 -13.00 -17.66 -0.37
N THR A 370 -12.02 -17.14 0.36
CA THR A 370 -10.65 -16.95 -0.13
C THR A 370 -9.61 -17.42 0.88
N ILE A 371 -8.38 -17.63 0.40
CA ILE A 371 -7.20 -17.80 1.25
C ILE A 371 -6.59 -16.46 1.70
N PHE A 372 -7.02 -15.35 1.09
CA PHE A 372 -6.48 -14.02 1.40
C PHE A 372 -7.05 -13.46 2.70
N ASN A 373 -6.16 -12.90 3.50
CA ASN A 373 -6.49 -12.05 4.64
C ASN A 373 -6.36 -10.58 4.23
N TYR A 374 -6.77 -9.67 5.10
CA TYR A 374 -6.66 -8.23 4.86
C TYR A 374 -5.24 -7.84 4.47
N LYS A 375 -4.24 -8.33 5.22
CA LYS A 375 -2.83 -7.99 4.99
C LYS A 375 -2.33 -8.38 3.59
N ASP A 376 -2.94 -9.38 2.96
CA ASP A 376 -2.44 -9.92 1.69
C ASP A 376 -2.81 -9.04 0.50
N ILE A 377 -3.89 -8.25 0.63
CA ILE A 377 -4.45 -7.46 -0.47
C ILE A 377 -4.90 -6.04 -0.08
N TYR A 378 -4.69 -5.59 1.15
CA TYR A 378 -4.94 -4.21 1.59
C TYR A 378 -3.75 -3.56 2.29
N LEU A 379 -3.78 -2.23 2.23
CA LEU A 379 -2.90 -1.29 2.92
C LEU A 379 -3.56 -0.73 4.19
N LEU A 380 -2.88 0.11 4.95
CA LEU A 380 -3.44 0.69 6.20
C LEU A 380 -4.60 1.66 5.95
N ASN A 381 -4.53 2.41 4.84
CA ASN A 381 -5.55 3.35 4.45
C ASN A 381 -6.45 2.75 3.37
N SER A 382 -7.76 2.79 3.60
CA SER A 382 -8.75 2.20 2.73
C SER A 382 -9.39 3.20 1.77
N LYS A 383 -9.05 4.50 1.84
CA LYS A 383 -9.57 5.52 0.92
C LYS A 383 -8.97 5.44 -0.49
N TYR A 384 -8.24 4.39 -0.80
CA TYR A 384 -7.58 4.23 -2.08
C TYR A 384 -8.45 3.52 -3.10
N ASN A 385 -8.61 4.13 -4.26
CA ASN A 385 -9.16 3.48 -5.45
C ASN A 385 -8.26 3.71 -6.68
N ALA A 386 -8.54 2.97 -7.76
CA ALA A 386 -7.74 3.04 -8.97
C ALA A 386 -7.76 4.43 -9.63
N VAL A 387 -8.92 5.11 -9.60
CA VAL A 387 -9.15 6.36 -10.35
C VAL A 387 -8.58 7.59 -9.66
N ASN A 388 -8.87 7.78 -8.37
CA ASN A 388 -8.55 9.00 -7.62
C ASN A 388 -7.18 8.94 -6.93
N ASN A 389 -6.75 7.75 -6.49
CA ASN A 389 -5.51 7.58 -5.71
C ASN A 389 -4.46 6.73 -6.42
N GLY A 390 -4.78 6.17 -7.59
CA GLY A 390 -3.84 5.43 -8.41
C GLY A 390 -3.18 4.25 -7.71
N ILE A 391 -3.90 3.62 -6.80
CA ILE A 391 -3.35 2.48 -6.05
C ILE A 391 -3.39 1.19 -6.86
N GLY A 392 -4.23 1.13 -7.90
CA GLY A 392 -4.45 -0.04 -8.74
C GLY A 392 -5.78 -0.72 -8.47
N ILE A 393 -6.01 -1.83 -9.14
CA ILE A 393 -7.26 -2.59 -9.17
C ILE A 393 -7.00 -4.08 -8.94
N TYR A 394 -8.01 -4.77 -8.43
CA TYR A 394 -7.98 -6.21 -8.24
C TYR A 394 -8.68 -6.90 -9.42
N HIS A 395 -7.93 -7.73 -10.14
CA HIS A 395 -8.39 -8.55 -11.25
C HIS A 395 -8.57 -10.00 -10.82
N GLY A 396 -9.68 -10.30 -10.13
CA GLY A 396 -10.00 -11.64 -9.65
C GLY A 396 -10.98 -12.38 -10.56
N ASN A 397 -10.88 -13.71 -10.53
CA ASN A 397 -11.95 -14.62 -11.00
C ASN A 397 -12.71 -15.09 -9.77
N SER A 398 -13.56 -14.26 -9.20
CA SER A 398 -14.45 -14.68 -8.12
C SER A 398 -15.78 -15.18 -8.70
N ASN A 399 -16.10 -16.41 -8.37
CA ASN A 399 -17.43 -16.95 -8.57
C ASN A 399 -17.75 -17.66 -7.27
N ARG A 400 -18.77 -17.17 -6.56
CA ARG A 400 -19.19 -17.75 -5.29
C ARG A 400 -19.50 -19.23 -5.48
N GLY A 401 -18.73 -20.09 -4.80
CA GLY A 401 -18.85 -21.54 -4.96
C GLY A 401 -18.15 -22.10 -6.19
N SER A 402 -17.23 -21.34 -6.80
CA SER A 402 -16.28 -21.90 -7.75
C SER A 402 -15.58 -23.09 -7.12
N VAL A 403 -15.51 -24.17 -7.88
CA VAL A 403 -14.77 -25.38 -7.52
C VAL A 403 -13.52 -25.53 -8.39
N SER A 404 -13.16 -24.47 -9.13
CA SER A 404 -12.05 -24.51 -10.07
C SER A 404 -10.73 -24.76 -9.35
N GLU A 405 -10.09 -25.86 -9.71
CA GLU A 405 -8.74 -26.23 -9.27
C GLU A 405 -7.66 -25.69 -10.23
N THR A 406 -8.04 -24.75 -11.10
CA THR A 406 -7.09 -24.10 -12.01
C THR A 406 -6.13 -23.23 -11.20
N ILE A 407 -4.84 -23.54 -11.31
CA ILE A 407 -3.76 -22.79 -10.66
C ILE A 407 -3.40 -21.57 -11.51
N THR A 408 -3.38 -20.43 -10.85
CA THR A 408 -2.87 -19.16 -11.36
C THR A 408 -1.65 -18.73 -10.55
N PHE A 409 -0.91 -17.73 -11.02
CA PHE A 409 0.13 -17.07 -10.24
C PHE A 409 -0.20 -15.60 -10.04
N MET A 410 0.35 -14.98 -8.99
CA MET A 410 0.12 -13.56 -8.72
C MET A 410 1.04 -12.66 -9.57
N MET A 411 0.49 -11.58 -10.14
CA MET A 411 1.27 -10.48 -10.71
C MET A 411 0.83 -9.15 -10.15
N ARG A 412 1.78 -8.22 -9.95
CA ARG A 412 1.50 -6.89 -9.40
C ARG A 412 2.18 -5.72 -10.13
N GLY A 413 1.68 -4.51 -9.83
CA GLY A 413 2.25 -3.22 -10.26
C GLY A 413 1.58 -2.64 -11.50
N GLY A 414 1.48 -3.43 -12.56
CA GLY A 414 1.07 -2.96 -13.89
C GLY A 414 2.24 -2.76 -14.84
N ASP A 415 1.95 -2.59 -16.12
CA ASP A 415 2.95 -2.30 -17.15
C ASP A 415 2.85 -0.87 -17.69
N LYS A 416 3.73 -0.58 -18.66
CA LYS A 416 3.77 0.68 -19.41
C LYS A 416 2.45 1.15 -20.01
N GLN A 417 1.40 0.34 -20.10
CA GLN A 417 0.15 0.67 -20.80
C GLN A 417 -1.10 0.37 -19.97
N ASN A 418 -0.95 -0.08 -18.72
CA ASN A 418 -2.06 -0.48 -17.85
C ASN A 418 -2.90 0.73 -17.38
N GLY A 419 -2.50 1.95 -17.72
CA GLY A 419 -3.33 3.14 -17.54
C GLY A 419 -3.58 3.42 -16.06
N GLN A 420 -4.80 3.88 -15.77
CA GLN A 420 -5.25 4.21 -14.42
C GLN A 420 -5.23 3.02 -13.43
N TYR A 421 -5.08 1.79 -13.92
CA TYR A 421 -5.01 0.60 -13.07
C TYR A 421 -3.60 0.30 -12.58
N SER A 422 -2.54 0.91 -13.12
CA SER A 422 -1.21 0.74 -12.51
C SER A 422 -1.20 1.29 -11.09
N GLY A 423 -0.44 0.65 -10.20
CA GLY A 423 -0.32 1.10 -8.83
C GLY A 423 0.24 0.04 -7.88
N LEU A 424 0.40 0.45 -6.63
CA LEU A 424 1.02 -0.35 -5.58
C LEU A 424 0.27 -1.64 -5.23
N MET A 425 -1.05 -1.61 -5.40
CA MET A 425 -1.99 -2.67 -5.10
C MET A 425 -2.57 -3.33 -6.34
N GLU A 426 -2.18 -2.91 -7.55
CA GLU A 426 -2.56 -3.60 -8.78
C GLU A 426 -2.24 -5.10 -8.66
N LEU A 427 -3.24 -5.96 -8.87
CA LEU A 427 -3.13 -7.39 -8.68
C LEU A 427 -3.94 -8.16 -9.73
N THR A 428 -3.30 -9.12 -10.40
CA THR A 428 -3.94 -10.01 -11.37
C THR A 428 -3.44 -11.45 -11.25
N PHE A 429 -4.24 -12.39 -11.76
CA PHE A 429 -4.05 -13.84 -11.63
C PHE A 429 -4.02 -14.56 -12.99
N PRO A 430 -2.95 -14.39 -13.79
CA PRO A 430 -2.77 -15.14 -15.02
C PRO A 430 -2.57 -16.65 -14.78
N ASN A 431 -2.88 -17.44 -15.81
CA ASN A 431 -2.55 -18.87 -15.86
C ASN A 431 -1.04 -19.07 -15.97
N LEU A 432 -0.51 -20.20 -15.48
CA LEU A 432 0.94 -20.49 -15.47
C LEU A 432 1.65 -20.39 -16.83
N SER A 433 0.94 -20.65 -17.93
CA SER A 433 1.48 -20.56 -19.29
C SER A 433 1.47 -19.15 -19.88
N SER A 434 0.78 -18.20 -19.24
CA SER A 434 0.70 -16.83 -19.70
C SER A 434 2.08 -16.18 -19.66
N ASN A 435 2.46 -15.61 -20.80
CA ASN A 435 3.55 -14.66 -20.93
C ASN A 435 3.00 -13.40 -21.62
N GLY A 436 3.60 -12.26 -21.30
CA GLY A 436 3.26 -10.99 -21.93
C GLY A 436 4.52 -10.23 -22.26
N ASN A 437 4.50 -9.47 -23.35
CA ASN A 437 5.62 -8.65 -23.79
C ASN A 437 6.01 -7.53 -22.79
N THR A 438 5.29 -7.40 -21.69
CA THR A 438 5.53 -6.45 -20.61
C THR A 438 5.65 -7.12 -19.23
N VAL A 439 5.69 -8.44 -19.18
CA VAL A 439 5.78 -9.22 -17.93
C VAL A 439 7.23 -9.45 -17.55
N GLY A 440 7.64 -8.94 -16.38
CA GLY A 440 8.97 -9.09 -15.79
C GLY A 440 8.91 -9.55 -14.33
N PHE A 441 10.00 -9.42 -13.58
CA PHE A 441 10.12 -9.94 -12.22
C PHE A 441 11.27 -9.32 -11.42
N ARG A 442 11.32 -9.64 -10.12
CA ARG A 442 12.41 -9.29 -9.20
C ARG A 442 12.75 -10.47 -8.32
N CYS A 443 14.03 -10.58 -7.98
CA CYS A 443 14.50 -11.55 -7.00
C CYS A 443 14.73 -10.90 -5.63
N VAL A 444 14.68 -11.72 -4.60
CA VAL A 444 14.89 -11.39 -3.19
C VAL A 444 15.98 -12.29 -2.61
N LYS A 445 16.78 -11.78 -1.68
CA LYS A 445 17.79 -12.51 -0.91
C LYS A 445 17.48 -12.52 0.58
#